data_AF-A0A1I1LSB2-F1
#
_entry.id   AF-A0A1I1LSB2-F1
#
_cell.length_a   1.000
_cell.length_b   1.000
_cell.length_c   1.000
_cell.angle_alpha   90.00
_cell.angle_beta   90.00
_cell.angle_gamma   90.00
#
_symmetry.space_group_name_H-M   'P 1'
#
loop_
_entity.id
_entity.type
_entity.pdbx_description
1 polymer ?
#
loop_
_entity_poly.entity_id
_entity_poly.type
_entity_poly.pdbx_seq_one_letter_code
_entity_poly.pdbx_strand_id
1 'polypeptide(L)'
;MSGKLADDDLVMYDRETESEWKQSTGECIAGPLEGRQLSIRSAAVMTWNAFRDRYPGGLVLQPLEDACSEAASEGDEPAKIDYDDDPYAHYFESDGFGLEAHRGTATTRSWDRTDLDPKAVVLGLEVDDEPVGFPLPRVREAGGVVSETVGSRDVVVFATDGGIHAFENPGYEFEPVDESDDDRGEGFRADSTVWDGATGESADG
;
A
#
# COMPACT_ATOMS: atom_id res chain seq x y z
N MET A 1 11.46 16.07 11.27
CA MET A 1 11.97 14.73 10.91
C MET A 1 13.43 14.66 11.30
N SER A 2 13.99 13.46 11.48
CA SER A 2 15.42 13.28 11.79
C SER A 2 16.32 13.50 10.54
N GLY A 3 15.75 13.37 9.34
CA GLY A 3 16.49 13.43 8.06
C GLY A 3 17.36 12.19 7.82
N LYS A 4 17.32 11.21 8.75
CA LYS A 4 18.07 9.97 8.70
C LYS A 4 17.37 8.93 7.83
N LEU A 5 18.20 8.08 7.24
CA LEU A 5 17.79 6.90 6.49
C LEU A 5 18.39 5.64 7.12
N ALA A 6 17.63 4.54 7.06
CA ALA A 6 18.10 3.19 7.36
C ALA A 6 17.71 2.29 6.18
N ASP A 7 18.69 1.76 5.44
CA ASP A 7 18.45 0.94 4.23
C ASP A 7 17.61 1.64 3.13
N ASP A 8 17.89 2.92 2.85
CA ASP A 8 17.11 3.82 1.96
C ASP A 8 15.67 4.12 2.44
N ASP A 9 15.30 3.70 3.65
CA ASP A 9 14.00 3.94 4.27
C ASP A 9 14.06 5.11 5.27
N LEU A 10 13.03 5.95 5.33
CA LEU A 10 12.99 7.10 6.23
C LEU A 10 12.88 6.62 7.69
N VAL A 11 13.65 7.24 8.57
CA VAL A 11 13.57 6.97 10.02
C VAL A 11 12.49 7.85 10.64
N MET A 12 11.47 7.22 11.21
CA MET A 12 10.44 7.90 12.01
C MET A 12 11.04 8.38 13.33
N TYR A 13 10.73 9.61 13.70
CA TYR A 13 11.12 10.18 14.98
C TYR A 13 9.88 10.40 15.85
N ASP A 14 9.85 9.71 16.99
CA ASP A 14 8.86 9.90 18.03
C ASP A 14 9.28 11.08 18.93
N ARG A 15 8.53 12.18 18.87
CA ARG A 15 8.82 13.39 19.67
C ARG A 15 8.47 13.23 21.15
N GLU A 16 7.59 12.30 21.51
CA GLU A 16 7.19 12.08 22.90
C GLU A 16 8.26 11.32 23.66
N THR A 17 8.83 10.29 23.04
CA THR A 17 9.84 9.43 23.67
C THR A 17 11.26 9.71 23.21
N GLU A 18 11.44 10.55 22.20
CA GLU A 18 12.72 10.81 21.54
C GLU A 18 13.34 9.55 20.91
N SER A 19 12.50 8.57 20.58
CA SER A 19 12.90 7.30 19.95
C SER A 19 12.90 7.38 18.42
N GLU A 20 13.78 6.64 17.78
CA GLU A 20 13.91 6.53 16.33
C GLU A 20 13.50 5.13 15.85
N TRP A 21 12.60 5.08 14.87
CA TRP A 21 11.94 3.86 14.42
C TRP A 21 12.15 3.62 12.93
N LYS A 22 12.50 2.40 12.55
CA LYS A 22 12.56 1.97 11.15
C LYS A 22 11.13 1.78 10.62
N GLN A 23 10.75 2.52 9.57
CA GLN A 23 9.38 2.52 9.05
C GLN A 23 8.93 1.14 8.57
N SER A 24 9.75 0.49 7.75
CA SER A 24 9.47 -0.81 7.14
C SER A 24 9.25 -1.95 8.13
N THR A 25 9.94 -1.96 9.27
CA THR A 25 9.85 -3.07 10.26
C THR A 25 9.09 -2.70 11.53
N GLY A 26 8.91 -1.41 11.79
CA GLY A 26 8.38 -0.90 13.05
C GLY A 26 9.33 -1.07 14.24
N GLU A 27 10.60 -1.44 14.01
CA GLU A 27 11.60 -1.60 15.08
C GLU A 27 12.15 -0.26 15.54
N CYS A 28 12.26 -0.06 16.85
CA CYS A 28 12.99 1.05 17.44
C CYS A 28 14.49 0.78 17.35
N ILE A 29 15.19 1.55 16.51
CA ILE A 29 16.61 1.37 16.20
C ILE A 29 17.52 2.27 17.05
N ALA A 30 16.97 3.30 17.71
CA ALA A 30 17.70 4.12 18.68
C ALA A 30 16.75 4.84 19.66
N GLY A 31 17.26 5.18 20.84
CA GLY A 31 16.53 5.94 21.85
C GLY A 31 15.96 5.08 22.99
N PRO A 32 15.12 5.65 23.88
CA PRO A 32 14.68 4.97 25.10
C PRO A 32 13.91 3.67 24.90
N LEU A 33 13.36 3.43 23.70
CA LEU A 33 12.60 2.24 23.36
C LEU A 33 13.36 1.26 22.45
N GLU A 34 14.68 1.39 22.31
CA GLU A 34 15.51 0.53 21.45
C GLU A 34 15.23 -0.98 21.64
N GLY A 35 15.10 -1.69 20.54
CA GLY A 35 14.75 -3.12 20.50
C GLY A 35 13.26 -3.43 20.68
N ARG A 36 12.40 -2.42 20.89
CA ARG A 36 10.94 -2.59 20.83
C ARG A 36 10.45 -2.57 19.38
N GLN A 37 9.32 -3.22 19.15
CA GLN A 37 8.66 -3.28 17.84
C GLN A 37 7.22 -2.76 17.94
N LEU A 38 6.80 -1.95 16.97
CA LEU A 38 5.44 -1.45 16.84
C LEU A 38 4.48 -2.57 16.42
N SER A 39 3.25 -2.53 16.93
CA SER A 39 2.19 -3.42 16.46
C SER A 39 1.60 -2.87 15.16
N ILE A 40 1.63 -3.68 14.10
CA ILE A 40 1.01 -3.35 12.82
C ILE A 40 -0.50 -3.19 13.01
N ARG A 41 -1.06 -2.15 12.38
CA ARG A 41 -2.51 -1.92 12.33
C ARG A 41 -2.95 -2.00 10.88
N SER A 42 -4.01 -2.76 10.64
CA SER A 42 -4.63 -2.83 9.32
C SER A 42 -5.21 -1.46 8.95
N ALA A 43 -4.87 -0.99 7.76
CA ALA A 43 -5.44 0.19 7.14
C ALA A 43 -5.76 -0.15 5.68
N ALA A 44 -6.89 0.36 5.19
CA ALA A 44 -7.27 0.21 3.79
C ALA A 44 -6.81 1.45 3.01
N VAL A 45 -6.15 1.21 1.87
CA VAL A 45 -5.99 2.23 0.83
C VAL A 45 -7.22 2.13 -0.07
N MET A 46 -7.88 3.24 -0.34
CA MET A 46 -9.06 3.29 -1.19
C MET A 46 -9.15 4.63 -1.91
N THR A 47 -9.92 4.66 -2.99
CA THR A 47 -10.18 5.90 -3.72
C THR A 47 -11.05 6.84 -2.90
N TRP A 48 -11.00 8.14 -3.22
CA TRP A 48 -11.85 9.14 -2.57
C TRP A 48 -13.35 8.87 -2.75
N ASN A 49 -13.76 8.41 -3.94
CA ASN A 49 -15.15 8.06 -4.20
C ASN A 49 -15.61 6.90 -3.29
N ALA A 50 -14.82 5.82 -3.23
CA ALA A 50 -15.12 4.68 -2.35
C ALA A 50 -15.20 5.10 -0.87
N PHE A 51 -14.29 5.96 -0.42
CA PHE A 51 -14.33 6.48 0.95
C PHE A 51 -15.62 7.26 1.24
N ARG A 52 -16.04 8.14 0.33
CA ARG A 52 -17.26 8.95 0.52
C ARG A 52 -18.53 8.13 0.54
N ASP A 53 -18.61 7.12 -0.32
CA ASP A 53 -19.77 6.24 -0.41
C ASP A 53 -19.88 5.37 0.85
N ARG A 54 -18.74 4.84 1.33
CA ARG A 54 -18.68 3.98 2.51
C ARG A 54 -18.80 4.75 3.83
N TYR A 55 -18.23 5.95 3.91
CA TYR A 55 -18.18 6.78 5.12
C TYR A 55 -18.79 8.17 4.85
N PRO A 56 -20.13 8.28 4.70
CA PRO A 56 -20.77 9.56 4.40
C PRO A 56 -20.61 10.61 5.51
N GLY A 57 -20.32 10.18 6.75
CA GLY A 57 -19.95 11.04 7.87
C GLY A 57 -18.45 11.00 8.22
N GLY A 58 -17.63 10.39 7.36
CA GLY A 58 -16.19 10.26 7.55
C GLY A 58 -15.51 11.63 7.55
N LEU A 59 -14.55 11.80 8.46
CA LEU A 59 -13.75 13.02 8.53
C LEU A 59 -12.50 12.85 7.69
N VAL A 60 -12.21 13.84 6.85
CA VAL A 60 -10.94 13.97 6.13
C VAL A 60 -10.18 15.19 6.62
N LEU A 61 -8.85 15.09 6.63
CA LEU A 61 -8.00 16.24 6.88
C LEU A 61 -8.08 17.17 5.67
N GLN A 62 -8.47 18.42 5.91
CA GLN A 62 -8.53 19.43 4.87
C GLN A 62 -7.11 19.83 4.43
N PRO A 63 -6.80 19.80 3.12
CA PRO A 63 -5.56 20.37 2.60
C PRO A 63 -5.46 21.84 3.01
N LEU A 64 -4.30 22.26 3.49
CA LEU A 64 -4.07 23.65 3.86
C LEU A 64 -3.68 24.43 2.60
N GLU A 65 -4.52 25.37 2.14
CA GLU A 65 -4.32 26.12 0.89
C GLU A 65 -3.00 26.89 0.82
N ASP A 66 -2.44 27.27 1.98
CA ASP A 66 -1.17 28.01 2.10
C ASP A 66 -0.13 27.22 2.91
N ALA A 67 -0.25 25.90 2.98
CA ALA A 67 0.82 25.11 3.57
C ALA A 67 2.09 25.20 2.74
N CYS A 68 3.20 25.45 3.43
CA CYS A 68 4.53 25.33 2.87
C CYS A 68 5.28 24.19 3.54
N SER A 69 6.09 23.48 2.76
CA SER A 69 6.96 22.41 3.23
C SER A 69 8.32 22.51 2.54
N GLU A 70 9.39 22.19 3.26
CA GLU A 70 10.72 21.97 2.65
C GLU A 70 10.65 20.80 1.66
N ALA A 71 9.79 19.81 1.90
CA ALA A 71 9.58 18.69 0.98
C ALA A 71 8.91 19.10 -0.35
N ALA A 72 8.34 20.31 -0.44
CA ALA A 72 7.77 20.86 -1.66
C ALA A 72 8.76 21.76 -2.41
N SER A 73 10.02 21.85 -1.98
CA SER A 73 11.03 22.68 -2.62
C SER A 73 12.25 21.87 -3.07
N GLU A 74 13.01 22.46 -4.00
CA GLU A 74 14.29 21.93 -4.49
C GLU A 74 15.44 22.11 -3.48
N GLY A 75 15.20 22.71 -2.31
CA GLY A 75 16.22 23.06 -1.32
C GLY A 75 15.68 23.02 0.11
N ASP A 76 16.29 23.81 1.00
CA ASP A 76 15.91 23.82 2.42
C ASP A 76 14.90 24.93 2.77
N GLU A 77 14.48 25.74 1.80
CA GLU A 77 13.48 26.79 2.02
C GLU A 77 12.07 26.22 1.79
N PRO A 78 11.11 26.36 2.74
CA PRO A 78 9.76 25.88 2.53
C PRO A 78 9.09 26.53 1.32
N ALA A 79 8.59 25.71 0.39
CA ALA A 79 7.78 26.15 -0.74
C ALA A 79 6.34 25.72 -0.58
N LYS A 80 5.43 26.36 -1.32
CA LYS A 80 4.00 26.03 -1.30
C LYS A 80 3.80 24.58 -1.76
N ILE A 81 3.01 23.83 -1.01
CA ILE A 81 2.65 22.45 -1.38
C ILE A 81 1.68 22.51 -2.56
N ASP A 82 2.06 21.88 -3.67
CA ASP A 82 1.16 21.59 -4.78
C ASP A 82 0.60 20.17 -4.57
N TYR A 83 -0.69 20.07 -4.26
CA TYR A 83 -1.35 18.78 -4.02
C TYR A 83 -1.75 18.06 -5.32
N ASP A 84 -1.65 18.74 -6.47
CA ASP A 84 -1.90 18.14 -7.79
C ASP A 84 -0.60 17.58 -8.41
N ASP A 85 0.56 17.83 -7.80
CA ASP A 85 1.85 17.31 -8.25
C ASP A 85 2.02 15.83 -7.90
N ASP A 86 2.64 15.06 -8.80
CA ASP A 86 3.06 13.68 -8.56
C ASP A 86 4.59 13.63 -8.46
N PRO A 87 5.16 13.92 -7.27
CA PRO A 87 6.60 14.06 -7.10
C PRO A 87 7.38 12.76 -7.32
N TYR A 88 6.69 11.61 -7.42
CA TYR A 88 7.30 10.31 -7.61
C TYR A 88 7.07 9.72 -9.01
N ALA A 89 6.32 10.39 -9.90
CA ALA A 89 6.03 9.89 -11.25
C ALA A 89 7.28 9.42 -12.00
N HIS A 90 8.29 10.28 -12.13
CA HIS A 90 9.55 9.95 -12.81
C HIS A 90 10.29 8.78 -12.14
N TYR A 91 10.25 8.69 -10.81
CA TYR A 91 10.84 7.55 -10.11
C TYR A 91 10.13 6.26 -10.53
N PHE A 92 8.81 6.21 -10.52
CA PHE A 92 8.06 5.01 -10.91
C PHE A 92 8.22 4.65 -12.39
N GLU A 93 8.41 5.62 -13.29
CA GLU A 93 8.65 5.39 -14.71
C GLU A 93 10.07 4.89 -15.04
N SER A 94 11.04 5.11 -14.14
CA SER A 94 12.44 4.69 -14.35
C SER A 94 12.68 3.20 -14.08
N ASP A 95 13.74 2.62 -14.64
CA ASP A 95 14.11 1.21 -14.38
C ASP A 95 14.81 1.00 -13.02
N GLY A 96 15.41 2.04 -12.44
CA GLY A 96 16.18 1.94 -11.20
C GLY A 96 15.30 2.02 -9.95
N PHE A 97 15.73 1.41 -8.84
CA PHE A 97 15.01 1.44 -7.56
C PHE A 97 15.92 1.93 -6.41
N GLY A 98 15.29 2.44 -5.34
CA GLY A 98 15.97 3.01 -4.19
C GLY A 98 16.32 4.49 -4.34
N LEU A 99 16.98 5.06 -3.33
CA LEU A 99 17.22 6.51 -3.22
C LEU A 99 18.05 7.07 -4.38
N GLU A 100 19.05 6.32 -4.83
CA GLU A 100 19.91 6.75 -5.94
C GLU A 100 19.14 6.89 -7.25
N ALA A 101 18.25 5.93 -7.53
CA ALA A 101 17.37 6.00 -8.69
C ALA A 101 16.36 7.14 -8.58
N HIS A 102 15.80 7.35 -7.38
CA HIS A 102 14.94 8.51 -7.10
C HIS A 102 15.65 9.85 -7.35
N ARG A 103 16.95 9.94 -7.02
CA ARG A 103 17.77 11.13 -7.28
C ARG A 103 18.30 11.25 -8.71
N GLY A 104 17.97 10.31 -9.61
CA GLY A 104 18.47 10.30 -10.99
C GLY A 104 19.97 10.01 -11.10
N THR A 105 20.60 9.46 -10.06
CA THR A 105 22.02 9.12 -10.02
C THR A 105 22.19 7.59 -10.08
N ALA A 106 21.87 6.96 -11.20
CA ALA A 106 22.08 5.51 -11.38
C ALA A 106 23.61 5.19 -11.33
N THR A 107 24.16 4.10 -10.77
CA THR A 107 23.73 2.68 -10.69
C THR A 107 24.56 1.94 -9.60
N THR A 108 24.01 1.56 -8.44
CA THR A 108 24.69 0.56 -7.57
C THR A 108 23.86 -0.65 -7.19
N ARG A 109 22.53 -0.56 -7.21
CA ARG A 109 21.66 -1.70 -6.87
C ARG A 109 21.38 -2.56 -8.10
N SER A 110 21.65 -3.87 -7.97
CA SER A 110 21.22 -4.88 -8.94
C SER A 110 19.97 -5.57 -8.44
N TRP A 111 19.13 -6.01 -9.38
CA TRP A 111 17.98 -6.85 -9.11
C TRP A 111 18.05 -8.06 -10.03
N ASP A 112 18.52 -9.18 -9.49
CA ASP A 112 18.84 -10.38 -10.27
C ASP A 112 17.64 -11.35 -10.36
N ARG A 113 16.45 -10.91 -9.95
CA ARG A 113 15.22 -11.68 -10.09
C ARG A 113 14.58 -11.43 -11.45
N THR A 114 14.06 -12.50 -12.04
CA THR A 114 13.35 -12.50 -13.33
C THR A 114 11.85 -12.73 -13.15
N ASP A 115 11.43 -13.12 -11.95
CA ASP A 115 10.07 -13.55 -11.63
C ASP A 115 9.26 -12.48 -10.87
N LEU A 116 9.87 -11.32 -10.59
CA LEU A 116 9.26 -10.17 -9.93
C LEU A 116 10.05 -8.91 -10.28
N ASP A 117 9.36 -7.84 -10.66
CA ASP A 117 9.95 -6.52 -10.89
C ASP A 117 10.39 -5.87 -9.56
N PRO A 118 11.52 -5.12 -9.50
CA PRO A 118 11.98 -4.49 -8.25
C PRO A 118 10.98 -3.49 -7.64
N LYS A 119 10.03 -2.98 -8.43
CA LYS A 119 8.98 -2.05 -8.00
C LYS A 119 7.59 -2.69 -8.02
N ALA A 120 7.50 -4.01 -8.19
CA ALA A 120 6.22 -4.70 -8.15
C ALA A 120 5.50 -4.44 -6.81
N VAL A 121 4.24 -4.03 -6.89
CA VAL A 121 3.36 -3.95 -5.72
C VAL A 121 3.11 -5.37 -5.20
N VAL A 122 3.35 -5.58 -3.92
CA VAL A 122 3.13 -6.85 -3.22
C VAL A 122 2.29 -6.60 -1.99
N LEU A 123 1.15 -7.28 -1.88
CA LEU A 123 0.40 -7.32 -0.62
C LEU A 123 1.06 -8.35 0.30
N GLY A 124 1.63 -7.87 1.41
CA GLY A 124 2.15 -8.74 2.46
C GLY A 124 1.06 -9.04 3.49
N LEU A 125 0.88 -10.31 3.81
CA LEU A 125 -0.02 -10.78 4.86
C LEU A 125 0.76 -11.68 5.82
N GLU A 126 0.56 -11.49 7.11
CA GLU A 126 1.12 -12.35 8.15
C GLU A 126 0.02 -12.81 9.10
N VAL A 127 -0.14 -14.12 9.24
CA VAL A 127 -1.09 -14.76 10.16
C VAL A 127 -0.33 -15.86 10.89
N ASP A 128 -0.45 -15.92 12.23
CA ASP A 128 0.24 -16.92 13.07
C ASP A 128 1.76 -17.01 12.82
N ASP A 129 2.42 -15.85 12.69
CA ASP A 129 3.85 -15.72 12.37
C ASP A 129 4.24 -16.33 11.00
N GLU A 130 3.27 -16.57 10.10
CA GLU A 130 3.49 -17.05 8.73
C GLU A 130 3.29 -15.91 7.72
N PRO A 131 4.38 -15.33 7.17
CA PRO A 131 4.30 -14.28 6.17
C PRO A 131 4.16 -14.84 4.75
N VAL A 132 3.19 -14.30 4.01
CA VAL A 132 2.96 -14.59 2.58
C VAL A 132 2.88 -13.27 1.82
N GLY A 133 3.46 -13.24 0.62
CA GLY A 133 3.41 -12.10 -0.28
C GLY A 133 2.61 -12.44 -1.54
N PHE A 134 1.67 -11.57 -1.89
CA PHE A 134 0.85 -11.66 -3.10
C PHE A 134 1.27 -10.56 -4.08
N PRO A 135 2.13 -10.84 -5.07
CA PRO A 135 2.47 -9.86 -6.09
C PRO A 135 1.26 -9.54 -6.96
N LEU A 136 0.91 -8.25 -7.07
CA LEU A 136 -0.20 -7.79 -7.90
C LEU A 136 -0.16 -8.35 -9.35
N PRO A 137 0.99 -8.42 -10.04
CA PRO A 137 1.05 -9.01 -11.38
C PRO A 137 0.62 -10.48 -11.43
N ARG A 138 0.92 -11.27 -10.39
CA ARG A 138 0.56 -12.70 -10.33
C ARG A 138 -0.94 -12.89 -10.03
N VAL A 139 -1.51 -12.05 -9.17
CA VAL A 139 -2.95 -12.07 -8.90
C VAL A 139 -3.72 -11.68 -10.16
N ARG A 140 -3.26 -10.67 -10.91
CA ARG A 140 -3.85 -10.31 -12.22
C ARG A 140 -3.73 -11.44 -13.25
N GLU A 141 -2.57 -12.10 -13.34
CA GLU A 141 -2.37 -13.26 -14.21
C GLU A 141 -3.30 -14.43 -13.85
N ALA A 142 -3.66 -14.58 -12.57
CA ALA A 142 -4.63 -15.57 -12.09
C ALA A 142 -6.10 -15.18 -12.32
N GLY A 143 -6.39 -14.10 -13.06
CA GLY A 143 -7.75 -13.63 -13.32
C GLY A 143 -8.26 -12.62 -12.29
N GLY A 144 -7.36 -11.98 -11.53
CA GLY A 144 -7.70 -10.91 -10.60
C GLY A 144 -8.13 -11.36 -9.22
N VAL A 145 -8.21 -12.67 -8.97
CA VAL A 145 -8.57 -13.23 -7.66
C VAL A 145 -7.75 -14.48 -7.32
N VAL A 146 -7.29 -14.57 -6.08
CA VAL A 146 -6.59 -15.74 -5.54
C VAL A 146 -7.14 -16.05 -4.15
N SER A 147 -7.43 -17.32 -3.88
CA SER A 147 -7.75 -17.81 -2.53
C SER A 147 -6.61 -18.66 -1.99
N GLU A 148 -6.22 -18.43 -0.75
CA GLU A 148 -5.10 -19.13 -0.10
C GLU A 148 -5.34 -19.25 1.40
N THR A 149 -4.79 -20.29 2.02
CA THR A 149 -4.75 -20.42 3.48
C THR A 149 -3.41 -19.90 3.98
N VAL A 150 -3.43 -18.88 4.85
CA VAL A 150 -2.23 -18.31 5.48
C VAL A 150 -2.34 -18.52 6.99
N GLY A 151 -1.43 -19.31 7.57
CA GLY A 151 -1.55 -19.76 8.95
C GLY A 151 -2.87 -20.50 9.17
N SER A 152 -3.68 -20.03 10.13
CA SER A 152 -5.01 -20.57 10.42
C SER A 152 -6.18 -19.92 9.68
N ARG A 153 -5.92 -18.96 8.76
CA ARG A 153 -6.98 -18.21 8.08
C ARG A 153 -7.03 -18.51 6.60
N ASP A 154 -8.24 -18.77 6.11
CA ASP A 154 -8.53 -18.73 4.69
C ASP A 154 -8.72 -17.28 4.27
N VAL A 155 -8.05 -16.87 3.20
CA VAL A 155 -8.09 -15.51 2.68
C VAL A 155 -8.38 -15.50 1.19
N VAL A 156 -8.98 -14.41 0.73
CA VAL A 156 -9.14 -14.09 -0.68
C VAL A 156 -8.46 -12.76 -0.97
N VAL A 157 -7.70 -12.72 -2.05
CA VAL A 157 -6.95 -11.55 -2.51
C VAL A 157 -7.49 -11.13 -3.86
N PHE A 158 -7.92 -9.87 -3.96
CA PHE A 158 -8.45 -9.25 -5.16
C PHE A 158 -7.46 -8.23 -5.72
N ALA A 159 -7.24 -8.27 -7.03
CA ALA A 159 -6.63 -7.20 -7.78
C ALA A 159 -7.73 -6.32 -8.38
N THR A 160 -7.62 -5.02 -8.13
CA THR A 160 -8.52 -3.97 -8.60
C THR A 160 -7.70 -2.84 -9.25
N ASP A 161 -8.37 -1.88 -9.86
CA ASP A 161 -7.85 -0.60 -10.34
C ASP A 161 -7.38 0.26 -9.16
N GLY A 162 -8.04 0.09 -7.99
CA GLY A 162 -7.67 0.73 -6.73
C GLY A 162 -6.45 0.12 -6.04
N GLY A 163 -5.96 -1.03 -6.52
CA GLY A 163 -4.81 -1.73 -5.95
C GLY A 163 -5.09 -3.20 -5.65
N ILE A 164 -4.44 -3.72 -4.60
CA ILE A 164 -4.55 -5.12 -4.17
C ILE A 164 -5.10 -5.18 -2.75
N HIS A 165 -6.10 -6.02 -2.53
CA HIS A 165 -6.87 -6.07 -1.29
C HIS A 165 -7.04 -7.52 -0.83
N ALA A 166 -6.99 -7.76 0.48
CA ALA A 166 -7.16 -9.09 1.05
C ALA A 166 -8.22 -9.09 2.14
N PHE A 167 -9.06 -10.12 2.13
CA PHE A 167 -10.15 -10.33 3.09
C PHE A 167 -10.12 -11.76 3.61
N GLU A 168 -10.70 -11.98 4.79
CA GLU A 168 -10.99 -13.33 5.26
C GLU A 168 -12.00 -13.99 4.31
N ASN A 169 -11.73 -15.22 3.88
CA ASN A 169 -12.62 -15.97 3.00
C ASN A 169 -13.41 -16.99 3.83
N PRO A 170 -14.73 -16.85 3.97
CA PRO A 170 -15.56 -17.78 4.74
C PRO A 170 -15.82 -19.13 4.04
N GLY A 171 -15.12 -19.43 2.94
CA GLY A 171 -15.25 -20.67 2.16
C GLY A 171 -15.95 -20.50 0.82
N TYR A 172 -15.93 -19.29 0.27
CA TYR A 172 -16.50 -18.98 -1.04
C TYR A 172 -15.47 -19.16 -2.16
N GLU A 173 -15.97 -19.62 -3.31
CA GLU A 173 -15.24 -19.58 -4.58
C GLU A 173 -15.65 -18.32 -5.33
N PHE A 174 -14.67 -17.47 -5.65
CA PHE A 174 -14.88 -16.20 -6.32
C PHE A 174 -14.44 -16.27 -7.78
N GLU A 175 -15.25 -15.69 -8.66
CA GLU A 175 -14.95 -15.56 -10.09
C GLU A 175 -15.08 -14.07 -10.49
N PRO A 176 -14.18 -13.53 -11.32
CA PRO A 176 -14.32 -12.16 -11.83
C PRO A 176 -15.58 -12.04 -12.70
N VAL A 177 -16.28 -10.90 -12.60
CA VAL A 177 -17.41 -10.54 -13.46
C VAL A 177 -16.89 -9.75 -14.66
N ASP A 178 -17.35 -10.08 -15.87
CA ASP A 178 -16.96 -9.36 -17.09
C ASP A 178 -17.37 -7.87 -17.03
N GLU A 179 -16.46 -6.97 -17.41
CA GLU A 179 -16.61 -5.51 -17.40
C GLU A 179 -17.87 -4.98 -18.14
N SER A 180 -18.48 -5.79 -19.02
CA SER A 180 -19.69 -5.38 -19.75
C SER A 180 -20.97 -5.38 -18.93
N ASP A 181 -20.97 -5.96 -17.73
CA ASP A 181 -22.15 -6.12 -16.87
C ASP A 181 -22.16 -5.19 -15.63
N ASP A 182 -21.09 -4.42 -15.37
CA ASP A 182 -21.02 -3.53 -14.21
C ASP A 182 -20.31 -2.20 -14.52
N ASP A 183 -21.03 -1.08 -14.39
CA ASP A 183 -20.46 0.28 -14.48
C ASP A 183 -19.39 0.55 -13.39
N ARG A 184 -19.21 -0.37 -12.41
CA ARG A 184 -18.19 -0.33 -11.36
C ARG A 184 -16.87 -1.04 -11.73
N GLY A 185 -16.84 -1.78 -12.85
CA GLY A 185 -15.61 -2.29 -13.47
C GLY A 185 -14.99 -3.56 -12.89
N GLU A 186 -15.18 -3.94 -11.61
CA GLU A 186 -14.36 -5.01 -10.99
C GLU A 186 -15.09 -5.81 -9.90
N GLY A 187 -16.29 -6.28 -10.21
CA GLY A 187 -17.05 -7.17 -9.33
C GLY A 187 -16.52 -8.61 -9.34
N PHE A 188 -16.61 -9.30 -8.20
CA PHE A 188 -16.31 -10.72 -8.05
C PHE A 188 -17.56 -11.47 -7.62
N ARG A 189 -18.00 -12.47 -8.39
CA ARG A 189 -19.19 -13.25 -8.07
C ARG A 189 -18.85 -14.39 -7.12
N ALA A 190 -19.62 -14.51 -6.05
CA ALA A 190 -19.59 -15.62 -5.11
C ALA A 190 -20.94 -15.72 -4.40
N ASP A 191 -21.36 -16.91 -3.98
CA ASP A 191 -22.62 -17.13 -3.24
C ASP A 191 -23.85 -16.47 -3.90
N SER A 192 -23.92 -16.52 -5.23
CA SER A 192 -24.99 -15.91 -6.04
C SER A 192 -25.10 -14.36 -5.98
N THR A 193 -24.16 -13.68 -5.32
CA THR A 193 -24.08 -12.21 -5.26
C THR A 193 -22.77 -11.72 -5.88
N VAL A 194 -22.66 -10.40 -6.10
CA VAL A 194 -21.44 -9.75 -6.59
C VAL A 194 -20.81 -9.00 -5.41
N TRP A 195 -19.52 -9.17 -5.25
CA TRP A 195 -18.69 -8.55 -4.23
C TRP A 195 -17.79 -7.51 -4.85
N ASP A 196 -17.64 -6.39 -4.17
CA ASP A 196 -16.67 -5.37 -4.53
C ASP A 196 -15.29 -5.75 -3.97
N GLY A 197 -14.33 -6.01 -4.85
CA GLY A 197 -13.00 -6.49 -4.46
C GLY A 197 -12.14 -5.45 -3.73
N ALA A 198 -12.49 -4.17 -3.78
CA ALA A 198 -11.75 -3.12 -3.07
C ALA A 198 -12.25 -2.95 -1.62
N THR A 199 -13.51 -3.29 -1.38
CA THR A 199 -14.21 -3.02 -0.10
C THR A 199 -14.60 -4.28 0.66
N GLY A 200 -14.66 -5.43 -0.01
CA GLY A 200 -15.12 -6.71 0.53
C GLY A 200 -16.61 -6.72 0.85
N GLU A 201 -17.40 -5.81 0.28
CA GLU A 201 -18.85 -5.73 0.50
C GLU A 201 -19.63 -6.42 -0.62
N SER A 202 -20.68 -7.15 -0.27
CA SER A 202 -21.58 -7.77 -1.23
C SER A 202 -22.68 -6.80 -1.67
N ALA A 203 -23.19 -6.97 -2.89
CA ALA A 203 -24.22 -6.12 -3.47
C ALA A 203 -25.59 -6.26 -2.76
N ASP A 204 -25.80 -7.33 -2.00
CA ASP A 204 -27.02 -7.63 -1.25
C ASP A 204 -26.96 -7.25 0.24
N GLY A 205 -25.80 -6.80 0.74
CA GLY A 205 -25.59 -6.33 2.12
C GLY A 205 -25.59 -7.42 3.19
#